data_AF-O83766-F1
#
_entry.id   AF-O83766-F1
#
_cell.length_a   1.000
_cell.length_b   1.000
_cell.length_c   1.000
_cell.angle_alpha   90.00
_cell.angle_beta   90.00
_cell.angle_gamma   90.00
#
_symmetry.space_group_name_H-M   'P 1'
#
loop_
_entity.id
_entity.type
_entity.pdbx_description
1 polymer ?
#
loop_
_entity_poly.entity_id
_entity_poly.type
_entity_poly.pdbx_seq_one_letter_code
_entity_poly.pdbx_strand_id
1 'polypeptide(L)'
;MHCPLLRHTVVIEWAAPSMVGSAPMGRDSPAGMREAVYFLHRMVVCLGVLLCAASLLYVFGNFSHFLDKSQFIILRSCVGCSVLLVVACLCAGSFELYFFLTRSDAPYGRLLCITVVALLFGMGALVFNTVVLIVAKGT
;
A
#
# COMPACT_ATOMS: atom_id res chain seq x y z
N MET A 1 -25.73 -33.91 6.32
CA MET A 1 -26.08 -32.48 6.14
C MET A 1 -25.20 -31.64 7.05
N HIS A 2 -24.06 -31.12 6.57
CA HIS A 2 -23.37 -30.01 7.24
C HIS A 2 -22.61 -29.20 6.20
N CYS A 3 -23.22 -28.09 5.83
CA CYS A 3 -22.65 -26.91 5.19
C CYS A 3 -23.16 -25.72 6.05
N PRO A 4 -22.60 -24.50 5.97
CA PRO A 4 -21.24 -24.11 5.56
C PRO A 4 -20.70 -22.90 6.39
N LEU A 5 -19.58 -22.32 5.95
CA LEU A 5 -19.41 -20.86 5.85
C LEU A 5 -19.28 -19.99 7.12
N LEU A 6 -18.41 -20.35 8.08
CA LEU A 6 -17.99 -19.38 9.12
C LEU A 6 -16.47 -19.25 9.35
N ARG A 7 -15.64 -19.65 8.38
CA ARG A 7 -14.18 -19.40 8.45
C ARG A 7 -13.66 -18.33 7.50
N HIS A 8 -14.52 -17.78 6.65
CA HIS A 8 -14.17 -16.75 5.69
C HIS A 8 -14.80 -15.41 6.05
N THR A 9 -14.51 -14.89 7.24
CA THR A 9 -14.65 -13.45 7.51
C THR A 9 -13.88 -13.05 8.76
N VAL A 10 -12.79 -12.31 8.53
CA VAL A 10 -12.40 -11.18 9.39
C VAL A 10 -12.02 -11.55 10.83
N VAL A 11 -11.07 -12.45 11.01
CA VAL A 11 -10.07 -12.22 12.06
C VAL A 11 -8.87 -11.60 11.37
N ILE A 12 -8.97 -10.28 11.21
CA ILE A 12 -7.80 -9.41 11.07
C ILE A 12 -7.09 -9.52 12.42
N GLU A 13 -6.35 -10.62 12.58
CA GLU A 13 -5.58 -10.90 13.78
C GLU A 13 -4.37 -9.95 13.73
N TRP A 14 -4.57 -8.76 14.28
CA TRP A 14 -3.52 -7.81 14.67
C TRP A 14 -2.65 -8.41 15.81
N ALA A 15 -2.33 -9.70 15.76
CA ALA A 15 -1.37 -10.30 16.67
C ALA A 15 0.02 -9.80 16.29
N ALA A 16 0.46 -8.81 17.08
CA ALA A 16 1.83 -8.36 17.14
C ALA A 16 2.79 -9.56 17.13
N PRO A 17 3.70 -9.70 16.16
CA PRO A 17 4.86 -10.55 16.36
C PRO A 17 5.70 -9.86 17.43
N SER A 18 5.66 -10.43 18.63
CA SER A 18 6.60 -10.17 19.72
C SER A 18 8.00 -10.06 19.15
N MET A 19 8.61 -8.87 19.27
CA MET A 19 10.05 -8.68 19.07
C MET A 19 10.79 -9.38 20.21
N VAL A 20 10.91 -10.71 20.13
CA VAL A 20 11.74 -11.52 21.02
C VAL A 20 12.51 -12.49 20.14
N GLY A 21 13.76 -12.15 19.86
CA GLY A 21 14.66 -13.01 19.09
C GLY A 21 15.61 -12.24 18.19
N SER A 22 16.50 -11.44 18.78
CA SER A 22 17.69 -10.90 18.13
C SER A 22 18.66 -12.04 17.78
N ALA A 23 18.36 -12.79 16.72
CA ALA A 23 19.30 -13.68 16.06
C ALA A 23 20.01 -12.89 14.94
N PRO A 24 21.35 -12.91 14.85
CA PRO A 24 22.08 -12.13 13.87
C PRO A 24 21.66 -12.55 12.45
N MET A 25 21.22 -11.57 11.66
CA MET A 25 20.82 -11.73 10.26
C MET A 25 21.90 -12.46 9.48
N GLY A 26 21.73 -13.76 9.27
CA GLY A 26 22.35 -14.43 8.14
C GLY A 26 21.83 -13.76 6.88
N ARG A 27 22.73 -13.09 6.15
CA ARG A 27 22.45 -12.23 4.98
C ARG A 27 21.56 -12.90 3.91
N ASP A 28 21.51 -14.23 3.88
CA ASP A 28 20.78 -15.05 2.91
C ASP A 28 19.73 -15.99 3.54
N SER A 29 19.30 -15.74 4.78
CA SER A 29 18.30 -16.60 5.42
C SER A 29 16.89 -16.34 4.83
N PRO A 30 16.17 -17.37 4.36
CA PRO A 30 14.82 -17.22 3.80
C PRO A 30 13.80 -16.66 4.83
N ALA A 31 14.15 -16.69 6.12
CA ALA A 31 13.38 -16.04 7.19
C ALA A 31 13.35 -14.51 7.04
N GLY A 32 14.49 -13.87 6.79
CA GLY A 32 14.57 -12.41 6.67
C GLY A 32 13.82 -11.87 5.44
N MET A 33 13.79 -12.64 4.35
CA MET A 33 13.02 -12.29 3.16
C MET A 33 11.51 -12.31 3.43
N ARG A 34 11.01 -13.27 4.23
CA ARG A 34 9.59 -13.31 4.63
C ARG A 34 9.22 -12.09 5.46
N GLU A 35 10.05 -11.71 6.42
CA GLU A 35 9.84 -10.51 7.23
C GLU A 35 9.79 -9.24 6.36
N ALA A 36 10.68 -9.13 5.38
CA ALA A 36 10.69 -8.01 4.44
C ALA A 36 9.40 -7.92 3.61
N VAL A 37 8.89 -9.04 3.10
CA VAL A 37 7.62 -9.08 2.35
C VAL A 37 6.44 -8.65 3.24
N TYR A 38 6.36 -9.15 4.48
CA TYR A 38 5.30 -8.74 5.41
C TYR A 38 5.38 -7.25 5.78
N PHE A 39 6.58 -6.74 6.03
CA PHE A 39 6.80 -5.32 6.30
C PHE A 39 6.34 -4.47 5.11
N LEU A 40 6.68 -4.89 3.91
CA LEU A 40 6.36 -4.17 2.69
C LEU A 40 4.85 -4.16 2.40
N HIS A 41 4.17 -5.29 2.59
CA HIS A 41 2.71 -5.35 2.47
C HIS A 41 2.03 -4.44 3.51
N ARG A 42 2.54 -4.40 4.75
CA ARG A 42 2.04 -3.49 5.80
C ARG A 42 2.24 -2.02 5.41
N MET A 43 3.38 -1.69 4.81
CA MET A 43 3.67 -0.35 4.29
C MET A 43 2.71 0.03 3.16
N VAL A 44 2.43 -0.87 2.20
CA VAL A 44 1.48 -0.64 1.11
C VAL A 44 0.07 -0.36 1.65
N VAL A 45 -0.40 -1.16 2.61
CA VAL A 45 -1.72 -0.94 3.24
C VAL A 45 -1.74 0.39 4.00
N CYS A 46 -0.70 0.70 4.78
CA CYS A 46 -0.60 1.95 5.53
C CYS A 46 -0.63 3.17 4.59
N LEU A 47 0.17 3.14 3.52
CA LEU A 47 0.20 4.20 2.50
C LEU A 47 -1.13 4.32 1.77
N GLY A 48 -1.80 3.19 1.48
CA GLY A 48 -3.12 3.19 0.85
C GLY A 48 -4.19 3.85 1.71
N VAL A 49 -4.22 3.53 3.01
CA VAL A 49 -5.14 4.16 3.97
C VAL A 49 -4.82 5.64 4.13
N LEU A 50 -3.54 6.01 4.23
CA LEU A 50 -3.12 7.41 4.33
C LEU A 50 -3.53 8.21 3.10
N LEU A 51 -3.35 7.63 1.90
CA LEU A 51 -3.74 8.25 0.64
C LEU A 51 -5.26 8.43 0.55
N CYS A 52 -6.03 7.42 0.96
CA CYS A 52 -7.49 7.51 1.03
C CYS A 52 -7.93 8.62 2.00
N ALA A 53 -7.37 8.65 3.21
CA ALA A 53 -7.65 9.69 4.21
C ALA A 53 -7.31 11.09 3.69
N ALA A 54 -6.15 11.27 3.05
CA ALA A 54 -5.73 12.54 2.49
C ALA A 54 -6.62 12.97 1.31
N SER A 55 -7.07 12.03 0.48
CA SER A 55 -8.00 12.27 -0.63
C SER A 55 -9.39 12.67 -0.11
N LEU A 56 -9.88 12.01 0.93
CA LEU A 56 -11.12 12.41 1.61
C LEU A 56 -10.97 13.80 2.24
N LEU A 57 -9.85 14.10 2.89
CA LEU A 57 -9.59 15.41 3.47
C LEU A 57 -9.54 16.50 2.39
N TYR A 58 -9.03 16.20 1.20
CA TYR A 58 -9.10 17.12 0.06
C TYR A 58 -10.55 17.34 -0.41
N VAL A 59 -11.33 16.28 -0.59
CA VAL A 59 -12.73 16.35 -1.05
C VAL A 59 -13.62 17.07 -0.04
N PHE A 60 -13.53 16.72 1.25
CA PHE A 60 -14.29 17.35 2.34
C PHE A 60 -13.74 18.73 2.72
N GLY A 61 -12.43 18.96 2.55
CA GLY A 61 -11.80 20.26 2.82
C GLY A 61 -12.28 21.37 1.87
N ASN A 62 -12.91 21.01 0.75
CA ASN A 62 -13.47 21.96 -0.20
C ASN A 62 -14.71 22.72 0.34
N PHE A 63 -15.34 22.27 1.43
CA PHE A 63 -16.50 22.97 2.00
C PHE A 63 -16.19 24.34 2.59
N SER A 64 -14.91 24.61 2.87
CA SER A 64 -14.46 25.89 3.42
C SER A 64 -13.43 26.48 2.48
N HIS A 65 -13.81 27.51 1.73
CA HIS A 65 -12.94 28.40 0.90
C HIS A 65 -11.72 28.98 1.67
N PHE A 66 -11.52 28.57 2.93
CA PHE A 66 -10.54 29.11 3.86
C PHE A 66 -9.09 28.78 3.50
N LEU A 67 -8.82 27.90 2.55
CA LEU A 67 -7.51 27.24 2.49
C LEU A 67 -7.03 26.84 1.08
N ASP A 68 -7.17 27.71 0.08
CA ASP A 68 -6.52 27.51 -1.24
C ASP A 68 -5.03 27.15 -1.10
N LYS A 69 -4.34 27.82 -0.17
CA LYS A 69 -2.92 27.55 0.11
C LYS A 69 -2.67 26.19 0.75
N SER A 70 -3.49 25.73 1.70
CA SER A 70 -3.24 24.43 2.34
C SER A 70 -3.77 23.26 1.51
N GLN A 71 -4.84 23.43 0.73
CA GLN A 71 -5.29 22.43 -0.24
C GLN A 71 -4.16 22.08 -1.20
N PHE A 72 -3.40 23.07 -1.65
CA PHE A 72 -2.23 22.84 -2.49
C PHE A 72 -1.11 22.07 -1.77
N ILE A 73 -0.88 22.32 -0.48
CA ILE A 73 0.07 21.56 0.36
C ILE A 73 -0.41 20.11 0.51
N ILE A 74 -1.70 19.92 0.81
CA ILE A 74 -2.32 18.59 0.93
C ILE A 74 -2.18 17.84 -0.40
N LEU A 75 -2.51 18.47 -1.52
CA LEU A 75 -2.41 17.86 -2.85
C LEU A 75 -0.97 17.45 -3.20
N ARG A 76 0.03 18.29 -2.90
CA ARG A 76 1.44 17.92 -3.03
C ARG A 76 1.82 16.73 -2.15
N SER A 77 1.33 16.70 -0.91
CA SER A 77 1.56 15.57 0.00
C SER A 77 0.90 14.28 -0.50
N CYS A 78 -0.30 14.39 -1.09
CA CYS A 78 -1.01 13.28 -1.73
C CYS A 78 -0.21 12.73 -2.91
N VAL A 79 0.30 13.60 -3.80
CA VAL A 79 1.16 13.18 -4.92
C VAL A 79 2.40 12.45 -4.39
N GLY A 80 3.07 12.99 -3.38
CA GLY A 80 4.22 12.34 -2.74
C GLY A 80 3.88 10.95 -2.18
N CYS A 81 2.75 10.83 -1.47
CA CYS A 81 2.27 9.55 -0.95
C CYS A 81 1.92 8.56 -2.06
N SER A 82 1.30 9.02 -3.16
CA SER A 82 1.00 8.18 -4.32
C SER A 82 2.28 7.65 -4.97
N VAL A 83 3.31 8.49 -5.13
CA VAL A 83 4.61 8.05 -5.65
C VAL A 83 5.24 6.99 -4.73
N LEU A 84 5.27 7.24 -3.42
CA LEU A 84 5.80 6.28 -2.45
C LEU A 84 5.04 4.94 -2.49
N LEU A 85 3.71 4.99 -2.64
CA LEU A 85 2.88 3.80 -2.76
C LEU A 85 3.21 3.01 -4.03
N VAL A 86 3.37 3.69 -5.16
CA VAL A 86 3.76 3.06 -6.43
C VAL A 86 5.13 2.38 -6.30
N VAL A 87 6.13 3.09 -5.75
CA VAL A 87 7.47 2.52 -5.52
C VAL A 87 7.40 1.31 -4.58
N ALA A 88 6.65 1.40 -3.48
CA ALA A 88 6.48 0.29 -2.55
C ALA A 88 5.78 -0.91 -3.21
N CYS A 89 4.78 -0.69 -4.08
CA CYS A 89 4.12 -1.74 -4.84
C CYS A 89 5.05 -2.38 -5.89
N LEU A 90 5.88 -1.59 -6.57
CA LEU A 90 6.88 -2.12 -7.51
C LEU A 90 7.90 -2.99 -6.77
N CYS A 91 8.38 -2.54 -5.61
CA CYS A 91 9.24 -3.36 -4.76
C CYS A 91 8.52 -4.66 -4.35
N ALA A 92 7.28 -4.58 -3.87
CA ALA A 92 6.51 -5.75 -3.41
C ALA A 92 6.30 -6.75 -4.55
N GLY A 93 5.85 -6.26 -5.70
CA GLY A 93 5.62 -7.06 -6.89
C GLY A 93 6.90 -7.69 -7.41
N SER A 94 8.04 -7.00 -7.34
CA SER A 94 9.33 -7.57 -7.74
C SER A 94 9.78 -8.71 -6.83
N PHE A 95 9.60 -8.60 -5.52
CA PHE A 95 9.88 -9.68 -4.57
C PHE A 95 8.94 -10.86 -4.75
N GLU A 96 7.63 -10.61 -4.88
CA GLU A 96 6.62 -11.65 -5.08
C GLU A 96 6.83 -12.37 -6.42
N LEU A 97 7.14 -11.65 -7.48
CA LEU A 97 7.43 -12.22 -8.80
C LEU A 97 8.71 -13.07 -8.76
N TYR A 98 9.75 -12.61 -8.06
CA TYR A 98 10.99 -13.38 -7.89
C TYR A 98 10.73 -14.72 -7.17
N PHE A 99 9.94 -14.71 -6.09
CA PHE A 99 9.58 -15.92 -5.37
C PHE A 99 8.64 -16.83 -6.17
N PHE A 100 7.70 -16.25 -6.90
CA PHE A 100 6.80 -17.00 -7.77
C PHE A 100 7.57 -17.74 -8.87
N LEU A 101 8.51 -17.08 -9.54
CA LEU A 101 9.38 -17.71 -10.53
C LEU A 101 10.32 -18.75 -9.94
N THR A 102 10.82 -18.53 -8.72
CA THR A 102 11.83 -19.40 -8.11
C THR A 102 11.24 -20.63 -7.43
N ARG A 103 10.06 -20.53 -6.78
CA ARG A 103 9.45 -21.64 -6.02
C ARG A 103 8.11 -22.13 -6.56
N SER A 104 7.50 -21.46 -7.54
CA SER A 104 6.18 -21.81 -8.11
C SER A 104 5.13 -22.15 -7.04
N ASP A 105 5.21 -21.48 -5.89
CA ASP A 105 4.32 -21.72 -4.76
C ASP A 105 3.03 -20.91 -4.97
N ALA A 106 1.89 -21.61 -5.06
CA ALA A 106 0.55 -21.03 -5.24
C ALA A 106 0.17 -19.86 -4.29
N PRO A 107 0.58 -19.80 -2.99
CA PRO A 107 0.19 -18.69 -2.13
C PRO A 107 0.73 -17.32 -2.58
N TYR A 108 1.86 -17.27 -3.29
CA TYR A 108 2.46 -16.00 -3.73
C TYR A 108 1.68 -15.36 -4.89
N GLY A 109 0.96 -16.15 -5.69
CA GLY A 109 0.14 -15.62 -6.79
C GLY A 109 -1.03 -14.76 -6.29
N ARG A 110 -1.65 -15.12 -5.16
CA ARG A 110 -2.74 -14.31 -4.57
C ARG A 110 -2.23 -12.98 -4.02
N LEU A 111 -1.05 -13.00 -3.38
CA LEU A 111 -0.39 -11.81 -2.86
C LEU A 111 -0.06 -10.85 -4.02
N LEU A 112 0.46 -11.39 -5.12
CA LEU A 112 0.73 -10.65 -6.36
C LEU A 112 -0.52 -9.92 -6.89
N CYS A 113 -1.68 -10.57 -6.91
CA CYS A 113 -2.93 -9.92 -7.35
C CYS A 113 -3.29 -8.71 -6.48
N ILE A 114 -3.13 -8.80 -5.17
CA ILE A 114 -3.42 -7.68 -4.24
C ILE A 114 -2.45 -6.53 -4.51
N THR A 115 -1.17 -6.84 -4.70
CA THR A 115 -0.14 -5.85 -5.05
C THR A 115 -0.44 -5.14 -6.37
N VAL A 116 -0.92 -5.88 -7.39
CA VAL A 116 -1.32 -5.29 -8.69
C VAL A 116 -2.52 -4.37 -8.54
N VAL A 117 -3.54 -4.76 -7.76
CA VAL A 117 -4.70 -3.90 -7.51
C VAL A 117 -4.30 -2.63 -6.75
N ALA A 118 -3.43 -2.77 -5.74
CA ALA A 118 -2.89 -1.62 -5.01
C ALA A 118 -2.07 -0.70 -5.92
N LEU A 119 -1.30 -1.27 -6.85
CA LEU A 119 -0.53 -0.51 -7.85
C LEU A 119 -1.45 0.28 -8.79
N LEU A 120 -2.51 -0.35 -9.31
CA LEU A 120 -3.49 0.34 -10.17
C LEU A 120 -4.19 1.48 -9.43
N PHE A 121 -4.58 1.25 -8.18
CA PHE A 121 -5.15 2.29 -7.32
C PHE A 121 -4.16 3.44 -7.09
N GLY A 122 -2.91 3.11 -6.77
CA GLY A 122 -1.82 4.07 -6.60
C GLY A 122 -1.57 4.93 -7.83
N MET A 123 -1.49 4.29 -9.00
CA MET A 123 -1.30 4.97 -10.29
C MET A 123 -2.50 5.85 -10.65
N GLY A 124 -3.73 5.36 -10.46
CA GLY A 124 -4.94 6.14 -10.70
C GLY A 124 -4.99 7.39 -9.84
N ALA A 125 -4.71 7.24 -8.54
CA ALA A 125 -4.64 8.36 -7.61
C ALA A 125 -3.49 9.32 -7.96
N LEU A 126 -2.33 8.81 -8.37
CA LEU A 126 -1.19 9.64 -8.80
C LEU A 126 -1.56 10.49 -10.01
N VAL A 127 -2.15 9.89 -11.05
CA VAL A 127 -2.58 10.61 -12.26
C VAL A 127 -3.64 11.64 -11.91
N PHE A 128 -4.67 11.26 -11.14
CA PHE A 128 -5.72 12.18 -10.70
C PHE A 128 -5.14 13.38 -9.93
N ASN A 129 -4.34 13.13 -8.90
CA ASN A 129 -3.75 14.20 -8.08
C ASN A 129 -2.79 15.08 -8.90
N THR A 130 -2.06 14.50 -9.85
CA THR A 130 -1.16 15.25 -10.75
C THR A 130 -1.94 16.14 -11.70
N VAL A 131 -3.04 15.66 -12.30
CA VAL A 131 -3.90 16.46 -13.18
C VAL A 131 -4.50 17.63 -12.40
N VAL A 132 -5.04 17.38 -11.21
CA VAL A 132 -5.58 18.44 -10.35
C VAL A 132 -4.50 19.45 -9.98
N LEU A 133 -3.28 18.99 -9.69
CA LEU A 133 -2.16 19.87 -9.34
C LEU A 133 -1.72 20.75 -10.51
N ILE A 134 -1.73 20.22 -11.74
CA ILE A 134 -1.40 20.97 -12.95
C ILE A 134 -2.48 22.02 -13.22
N VAL A 135 -3.76 21.64 -13.15
CA VAL A 135 -4.88 22.57 -13.33
C VAL A 135 -4.80 23.71 -12.32
N ALA A 136 -4.58 23.41 -11.04
CA ALA A 136 -4.48 24.41 -9.97
C ALA A 136 -3.27 25.36 -10.09
N LYS A 137 -2.26 25.06 -10.93
CA LYS A 137 -1.11 25.95 -11.18
C LYS A 137 -1.22 26.72 -12.49
N GLY A 138 -2.01 26.22 -13.44
CA GLY A 138 -2.13 26.76 -14.80
C GLY A 138 -3.30 27.73 -15.00
N THR A 139 -4.25 27.76 -14.07
CA THR A 139 -5.25 28.83 -13.90
C THR A 139 -4.79 29.84 -12.88
#